data_AF-G5DYF7-F1
#
_entry.id   AF-G5DYF7-F1
#
_cell.length_a   1.000
_cell.length_b   1.000
_cell.length_c   1.000
_cell.angle_alpha   90.00
_cell.angle_beta   90.00
_cell.angle_gamma   90.00
#
_symmetry.space_group_name_H-M   'P 1'
#
loop_
_entity.id
_entity.type
_entity.pdbx_description
1 polymer ?
#
loop_
_entity_poly.entity_id
_entity_poly.type
_entity_poly.pdbx_seq_one_letter_code
_entity_poly.pdbx_strand_id
1 'polypeptide(L)'
;EIVEHQEVSTAFRYLAQYYFKCKLWDEASACAQKCLIFNDTREEGKALLRQIIQLRNQNESPSADPPTAPFFLPQSLSASNPTRRVSPLNLSSVT
;
A
#
# COMPACT_ATOMS: atom_id res chain seq x y z
N GLU A 1 29.22 8.39 -2.06
CA GLU A 1 28.40 7.33 -2.69
C GLU A 1 27.16 6.94 -1.87
N ILE A 2 27.25 6.43 -0.63
CA ILE A 2 26.05 6.00 0.13
C ILE A 2 25.05 7.15 0.39
N VAL A 3 25.55 8.33 0.78
CA VAL A 3 24.70 9.52 1.03
C VAL A 3 23.98 9.97 -0.24
N GLU A 4 24.66 9.92 -1.39
CA GLU A 4 24.11 10.32 -2.68
C GLU A 4 23.00 9.36 -3.13
N HIS A 5 23.16 8.05 -2.93
CA HIS A 5 22.09 7.07 -3.15
C HIS A 5 20.88 7.31 -2.24
N GLN A 6 21.11 7.72 -0.99
CA GLN A 6 20.03 8.04 -0.05
C GLN A 6 19.27 9.29 -0.49
N GLU A 7 19.96 10.35 -0.91
CA GLU A 7 19.34 11.59 -1.38
C GLU A 7 18.56 11.37 -2.67
N VAL A 8 19.15 10.66 -3.64
CA VAL A 8 18.53 10.35 -4.92
C VAL A 8 17.29 9.47 -4.74
N SER A 9 17.36 8.44 -3.89
CA SER A 9 16.20 7.57 -3.61
C SER A 9 15.06 8.36 -2.94
N THR A 10 15.41 9.22 -1.98
CA THR A 10 14.44 10.07 -1.28
C THR A 10 13.77 11.08 -2.23
N ALA A 11 14.54 11.66 -3.17
CA ALA A 11 14.02 12.56 -4.18
C ALA A 11 13.04 11.86 -5.14
N PHE A 12 13.40 10.67 -5.66
CA PHE A 12 12.49 9.91 -6.52
C PHE A 12 11.20 9.51 -5.81
N ARG A 13 11.30 9.07 -4.55
CA ARG A 13 10.14 8.76 -3.71
C ARG A 13 9.22 9.98 -3.56
N TYR A 14 9.78 11.14 -3.25
CA TYR A 14 9.01 12.38 -3.11
C TYR A 14 8.30 12.76 -4.42
N LEU A 15 9.03 12.76 -5.53
CA LEU A 15 8.47 13.05 -6.85
C LEU A 15 7.34 12.09 -7.23
N ALA A 16 7.54 10.78 -7.01
CA ALA A 16 6.53 9.77 -7.32
C ALA A 16 5.23 10.03 -6.54
N GLN A 17 5.33 10.32 -5.24
CA GLN A 17 4.16 10.66 -4.40
C GLN A 17 3.51 11.98 -4.82
N TYR A 18 4.31 12.99 -5.18
CA TYR A 18 3.80 14.27 -5.64
C TYR A 18 2.99 14.12 -6.94
N TYR A 19 3.56 13.47 -7.96
CA TYR A 19 2.86 13.21 -9.22
C TYR A 19 1.61 12.35 -9.02
N PHE A 20 1.68 11.37 -8.13
CA PHE A 20 0.52 10.56 -7.78
C PHE A 20 -0.63 11.42 -7.22
N LYS A 21 -0.34 12.35 -6.31
CA LYS A 21 -1.33 13.30 -5.76
C LYS A 21 -1.89 14.25 -6.83
N CYS A 22 -1.09 14.63 -7.80
CA CYS A 22 -1.51 15.43 -8.96
C CYS A 22 -2.29 14.64 -10.01
N LYS A 23 -2.50 13.32 -9.81
CA LYS A 23 -3.10 12.39 -10.77
C LYS A 23 -2.34 12.28 -12.11
N LEU A 24 -1.04 12.58 -12.08
CA LEU A 24 -0.11 12.40 -13.20
C LEU A 24 0.50 10.99 -13.11
N TRP A 25 -0.27 10.00 -13.56
CA TRP A 25 0.02 8.59 -13.26
C TRP A 25 1.17 8.02 -14.07
N ASP A 26 1.43 8.54 -15.26
CA ASP A 26 2.54 8.11 -16.10
C ASP A 26 3.87 8.62 -15.53
N GLU A 27 3.93 9.87 -15.10
CA GLU A 27 5.09 10.48 -14.43
C GLU A 27 5.34 9.83 -13.06
N ALA A 28 4.27 9.60 -12.29
CA ALA A 28 4.36 8.89 -11.01
C ALA A 28 4.92 7.47 -11.20
N SER A 29 4.49 6.76 -12.24
CA SER A 29 4.98 5.41 -12.56
C SER A 29 6.46 5.44 -12.96
N ALA A 30 6.87 6.39 -13.79
CA ALA A 30 8.27 6.54 -14.21
C ALA A 30 9.20 6.79 -13.02
N CYS A 31 8.78 7.65 -12.08
CA CYS A 31 9.54 7.88 -10.84
C CYS A 31 9.53 6.65 -9.92
N ALA A 32 8.39 5.98 -9.76
CA ALA A 32 8.28 4.80 -8.91
C ALA A 32 9.12 3.61 -9.42
N GLN A 33 9.28 3.45 -10.73
CA GLN A 33 10.18 2.46 -11.32
C GLN A 33 11.65 2.73 -10.96
N LYS A 34 12.06 4.00 -10.94
CA LYS A 34 13.42 4.38 -10.52
C LYS A 34 13.68 4.07 -9.04
N CYS A 35 12.64 4.14 -8.19
CA CYS A 35 12.75 3.72 -6.79
C CYS A 35 13.09 2.23 -6.61
N LEU A 36 12.89 1.37 -7.62
CA LEU A 36 13.16 -0.07 -7.52
C LEU A 36 14.66 -0.40 -7.44
N ILE A 37 15.51 0.51 -7.91
CA ILE A 37 16.97 0.37 -7.90
C ILE A 37 17.49 0.45 -6.47
N PHE A 38 16.86 1.26 -5.61
CA PHE A 38 17.29 1.50 -4.22
C PHE A 38 16.53 0.58 -3.26
N ASN A 39 17.25 -0.19 -2.45
CA ASN A 39 16.63 -1.14 -1.52
C ASN A 39 15.66 -0.46 -0.55
N ASP A 40 15.99 0.74 -0.06
CA ASP A 40 15.23 1.43 0.98
C ASP A 40 13.87 1.95 0.48
N THR A 41 13.80 2.40 -0.77
CA THR A 41 12.56 2.94 -1.37
C THR A 41 11.80 1.95 -2.26
N ARG A 42 12.33 0.74 -2.42
CA ARG A 42 11.79 -0.26 -3.37
C ARG A 42 10.36 -0.66 -3.03
N GLU A 43 10.07 -0.94 -1.77
CA GLU A 43 8.75 -1.42 -1.35
C GLU A 43 7.69 -0.33 -1.47
N GLU A 44 8.03 0.92 -1.20
CA GLU A 44 7.15 2.08 -1.45
C GLU A 44 6.89 2.27 -2.95
N GLY A 45 7.91 2.14 -3.81
CA GLY A 45 7.76 2.21 -5.27
C GLY A 45 6.81 1.13 -5.80
N LYS A 46 6.94 -0.11 -5.33
CA LYS A 46 6.03 -1.22 -5.68
C LYS A 46 4.60 -0.98 -5.18
N ALA A 47 4.44 -0.45 -3.98
CA ALA A 47 3.12 -0.12 -3.43
C ALA A 47 2.43 0.95 -4.30
N LEU A 48 3.16 1.99 -4.68
CA LEU A 48 2.63 3.08 -5.51
C LEU A 48 2.24 2.60 -6.91
N LEU A 49 3.07 1.77 -7.56
CA LEU A 49 2.74 1.21 -8.88
C LEU A 49 1.46 0.37 -8.85
N ARG A 50 1.28 -0.46 -7.80
CA ARG A 50 0.04 -1.23 -7.61
C ARG A 50 -1.19 -0.32 -7.48
N GLN A 51 -1.06 0.76 -6.70
CA GLN A 51 -2.13 1.73 -6.51
C GLN A 51 -2.48 2.45 -7.82
N ILE A 52 -1.49 2.84 -8.61
CA ILE A 52 -1.70 3.46 -9.93
C ILE A 52 -2.48 2.52 -10.86
N ILE A 53 -2.07 1.24 -10.96
CA ILE A 53 -2.76 0.25 -11.79
C ILE A 53 -4.23 0.07 -11.35
N GLN A 54 -4.46 -0.04 -10.04
CA GLN A 54 -5.81 -0.21 -9.50
C GLN A 54 -6.71 0.99 -9.85
N LEU A 55 -6.21 2.21 -9.68
CA LEU A 55 -6.98 3.41 -10.00
C LEU A 55 -7.22 3.57 -11.51
N ARG A 56 -6.28 3.11 -12.35
CA ARG A 56 -6.42 3.06 -13.82
C ARG A 56 -7.55 2.18 -14.27
N ASN A 57 -7.67 1.00 -13.67
CA ASN A 57 -8.75 0.08 -13.98
C ASN A 57 -10.11 0.58 -13.46
N GLN A 58 -10.11 1.34 -12.36
CA GLN A 58 -11.32 1.85 -11.73
C GLN A 58 -11.96 3.03 -12.49
N ASN A 59 -11.17 3.77 -13.28
CA ASN A 59 -11.67 4.88 -14.10
C ASN A 59 -12.43 4.42 -15.37
N GLU A 60 -12.41 3.13 -15.71
CA GLU A 60 -13.19 2.54 -16.82
C GLU A 60 -14.48 1.83 -16.37
N SER A 61 -14.78 1.77 -15.07
CA SER A 61 -16.00 1.13 -14.56
C SER A 61 -16.99 2.18 -14.04
N PRO A 62 -18.14 2.42 -14.71
CA PRO A 62 -19.22 3.16 -14.09
C PRO A 62 -19.98 2.25 -13.11
N SER A 63 -19.89 2.58 -11.82
CA SER A 63 -20.84 2.25 -10.74
C SER A 63 -20.68 0.90 -10.02
N ALA A 64 -20.14 0.95 -8.80
CA ALA A 64 -20.74 0.33 -7.61
C ALA A 64 -20.11 0.97 -6.34
N ASP A 65 -20.97 1.51 -5.47
CA ASP A 65 -20.68 2.23 -4.21
C ASP A 65 -20.06 1.28 -3.11
N PRO A 66 -19.71 1.73 -1.88
CA PRO A 66 -18.40 1.61 -1.25
C PRO A 66 -18.44 0.67 -0.02
N PRO A 67 -17.33 0.50 0.72
CA PRO A 67 -17.40 1.00 2.09
C PRO A 67 -16.12 1.71 2.55
N THR A 68 -16.34 2.87 3.13
CA THR A 68 -15.70 3.42 4.32
C THR A 68 -14.56 2.58 4.91
N ALA A 69 -13.33 3.04 4.75
CA ALA A 69 -12.29 2.82 5.75
C ALA A 69 -11.45 4.10 5.87
N PRO A 70 -11.55 4.82 7.01
CA PRO A 70 -10.74 6.01 7.25
C PRO A 70 -9.29 5.59 7.52
N PHE A 71 -8.39 6.47 7.09
CA PHE A 71 -7.28 7.00 7.89
C PHE A 71 -6.73 6.11 9.02
N PHE A 72 -5.44 5.76 8.89
CA PHE A 72 -4.50 5.34 9.93
C PHE A 72 -4.79 4.05 10.70
N LEU A 73 -3.99 3.01 10.42
CA LEU A 73 -3.53 2.09 11.47
C LEU A 73 -2.03 1.79 11.28
N PRO A 74 -1.21 1.84 12.35
CA PRO A 74 0.17 1.36 12.31
C PRO A 74 0.17 -0.17 12.20
N GLN A 75 1.02 -0.70 11.32
CA GLN A 75 1.29 -2.14 11.23
C GLN A 75 1.94 -2.61 12.55
N SER A 76 1.13 -3.21 13.42
CA SER A 76 1.65 -4.08 14.47
C SER A 76 1.99 -5.43 13.86
N LEU A 77 3.30 -5.61 13.68
CA LEU A 77 4.08 -6.83 13.50
C LEU A 77 3.37 -8.18 13.73
N SER A 78 3.46 -9.03 12.70
CA SER A 78 3.97 -10.41 12.76
C SER A 78 3.64 -11.25 14.01
N ALA A 79 2.73 -12.22 13.87
CA ALA A 79 2.89 -13.55 14.47
C ALA A 79 1.88 -14.56 13.89
N SER A 80 2.42 -15.55 13.15
CA SER A 80 2.00 -16.96 13.07
C SER A 80 0.50 -17.32 13.15
N ASN A 81 -0.05 -17.84 12.04
CA ASN A 81 -1.18 -18.77 12.07
C ASN A 81 -0.70 -20.11 11.48
N PRO A 82 -0.97 -21.26 12.14
CA PRO A 82 -2.05 -22.07 11.61
C PRO A 82 -2.97 -22.68 12.70
N THR A 83 -4.26 -22.68 12.40
CA THR A 83 -5.27 -23.66 12.85
C THR A 83 -5.51 -23.84 14.36
N ARG A 84 -6.59 -23.25 14.88
CA ARG A 84 -7.59 -24.00 15.68
C ARG A 84 -8.89 -23.22 15.81
N ARG A 85 -9.88 -23.58 14.99
CA ARG A 85 -11.29 -23.26 15.23
C ARG A 85 -11.74 -24.09 16.44
N VAL A 86 -12.10 -23.45 17.55
CA VAL A 86 -12.95 -24.07 18.57
C VAL A 86 -14.14 -23.16 18.80
N SER A 87 -15.34 -23.71 18.56
CA SER A 87 -16.62 -23.03 18.73
C SER A 87 -16.87 -22.70 20.20
N PRO A 88 -17.57 -21.59 20.51
CA PRO A 88 -17.86 -21.19 21.89
C PRO A 88 -18.84 -22.16 22.57
N LEU A 89 -18.51 -22.51 23.81
CA LEU A 89 -19.30 -23.36 24.70
C LEU A 89 -20.54 -22.60 25.18
N ASN A 90 -21.75 -23.08 24.87
CA ASN A 90 -23.00 -22.53 25.41
C ASN A 90 -23.22 -23.07 26.83
N LEU A 91 -23.14 -22.19 27.83
CA LEU A 91 -23.52 -22.50 29.21
C LEU A 91 -24.95 -22.01 29.46
N SER A 92 -25.94 -22.81 29.06
CA SER A 92 -27.31 -22.70 29.57
C SER A 92 -27.46 -23.69 30.73
N SER A 93 -27.27 -23.21 31.96
CA SER A 93 -27.56 -23.99 33.17
C SER A 93 -28.90 -23.55 33.73
N VAL A 94 -29.92 -24.37 33.44
CA VAL A 94 -31.05 -24.77 34.30
C VAL A 94 -30.56 -24.91 35.76
N THR A 95 -31.17 -24.40 36.83
CA THR A 95 -32.56 -24.06 37.22
C THR A 95 -32.52 -22.91 38.21
#